data_AF-A0A0R2JHK1-F1
#
_entry.id   AF-A0A0R2JHK1-F1
#
_cell.length_a   1.000
_cell.length_b   1.000
_cell.length_c   1.000
_cell.angle_alpha   90.00
_cell.angle_beta   90.00
_cell.angle_gamma   90.00
#
_symmetry.space_group_name_H-M   'P 1'
#
loop_
_entity.id
_entity.type
_entity.pdbx_description
1 polymer ?
#
loop_
_entity_poly.entity_id
_entity_poly.type
_entity_poly.pdbx_seq_one_letter_code
_entity_poly.pdbx_strand_id
1 'polypeptide(L)'
;MFYQLLGHAPLISTQFADDILRAIQAIQRQNGTLYLGRIHDSRIYRIGCNPNDEGFKLNFINFEMRNQFADGFEAYCRTADLKYYRYF
;
A
#
# COMPACT_ATOMS: atom_id res chain seq x y z
N MET A 1 7.51 10.44 7.18
CA MET A 1 7.03 10.44 5.79
C MET A 1 6.03 9.31 5.50
N PHE A 2 6.35 8.02 5.72
CA PHE A 2 5.38 6.91 5.56
C PHE A 2 4.23 6.93 6.59
N TYR A 3 4.54 7.17 7.88
CA TYR A 3 3.50 7.28 8.93
C TYR A 3 2.54 8.46 8.75
N GLN A 4 2.95 9.52 8.03
CA GLN A 4 2.05 10.64 7.73
C GLN A 4 1.02 10.26 6.65
N LEU A 5 1.38 9.41 5.69
CA LEU A 5 0.44 8.87 4.69
C LEU A 5 -0.63 7.98 5.32
N LEU A 6 -0.29 7.29 6.41
CA LEU A 6 -1.21 6.40 7.14
C LEU A 6 -2.20 7.16 8.04
N GLY A 7 -1.91 8.40 8.41
CA GLY A 7 -2.80 9.23 9.25
C GLY A 7 -4.13 9.62 8.58
N HIS A 8 -4.21 9.47 7.24
CA HIS A 8 -5.45 9.67 6.47
C HIS A 8 -6.22 8.36 6.24
N ALA A 9 -5.71 7.21 6.69
CA ALA A 9 -6.47 5.97 6.69
C ALA A 9 -7.20 5.85 8.04
N PRO A 10 -8.53 5.76 8.06
CA PRO A 10 -9.27 5.54 9.30
C PRO A 10 -8.96 4.12 9.78
N LEU A 11 -8.34 4.02 10.96
CA LEU A 11 -8.04 2.78 11.68
C LEU A 11 -7.05 1.84 10.97
N ILE A 12 -5.90 2.34 10.52
CA ILE A 12 -4.70 1.49 10.49
C ILE A 12 -4.07 1.60 11.88
N SER A 13 -4.16 0.53 12.68
CA SER A 13 -3.41 0.49 13.94
C SER A 13 -1.93 0.67 13.64
N THR A 14 -1.19 1.32 14.53
CA THR A 14 0.27 1.52 14.38
C THR A 14 0.99 0.19 14.12
N GLN A 15 0.48 -0.90 14.72
CA GLN A 15 0.94 -2.27 14.47
C GLN A 15 0.78 -2.71 13.01
N PHE A 16 -0.37 -2.44 12.39
CA PHE A 16 -0.64 -2.82 11.01
C PHE A 16 0.17 -1.99 10.01
N ALA A 17 0.46 -0.72 10.34
CA ALA A 17 1.41 0.11 9.61
C ALA A 17 2.84 -0.46 9.64
N ASP A 18 3.29 -0.89 10.81
CA ASP A 18 4.61 -1.51 11.00
C ASP A 18 4.73 -2.83 10.23
N ASP A 19 3.67 -3.63 10.20
CA ASP A 19 3.63 -4.89 9.47
C ASP A 19 3.76 -4.67 7.95
N ILE A 20 3.09 -3.65 7.41
CA ILE A 20 3.23 -3.26 6.00
C ILE A 20 4.65 -2.77 5.70
N LEU A 21 5.24 -1.95 6.56
CA LEU A 21 6.63 -1.50 6.40
C LEU A 21 7.61 -2.67 6.40
N ARG A 22 7.47 -3.59 7.34
CA ARG A 22 8.34 -4.78 7.43
C ARG A 22 8.21 -5.66 6.19
N ALA A 23 6.99 -5.84 5.68
CA ALA A 23 6.76 -6.60 4.45
C ALA A 23 7.44 -5.91 3.24
N ILE A 24 7.28 -4.59 3.08
CA ILE A 24 7.92 -3.82 2.01
C ILE A 24 9.46 -3.93 2.10
N GLN A 25 10.02 -3.76 3.30
CA GLN A 25 11.46 -3.88 3.52
C GLN A 25 12.00 -5.28 3.20
N ALA A 26 11.24 -6.33 3.54
CA ALA A 26 11.61 -7.70 3.21
C ALA A 26 11.66 -7.93 1.70
N ILE A 27 10.68 -7.40 0.96
CA ILE A 27 10.61 -7.49 -0.51
C ILE A 27 11.76 -6.72 -1.16
N GLN A 28 12.05 -5.52 -0.65
CA GLN A 28 13.18 -4.70 -1.13
C GLN A 28 14.51 -5.44 -0.95
N ARG A 29 14.73 -6.10 0.20
CA ARG A 29 15.94 -6.92 0.45
C ARG A 29 16.07 -8.10 -0.51
N GLN A 30 14.95 -8.60 -1.02
CA GLN A 30 14.91 -9.71 -2.00
C GLN A 30 14.87 -9.22 -3.45
N ASN A 31 15.00 -7.91 -3.69
CA ASN A 31 14.84 -7.28 -5.01
C ASN A 31 13.51 -7.67 -5.70
N GLY A 32 12.47 -7.91 -4.88
CA GLY A 32 11.14 -8.32 -5.31
C GLY A 32 10.31 -7.15 -5.85
N THR A 33 9.07 -7.44 -6.23
CA THR A 33 8.14 -6.46 -6.79
C THR A 33 6.85 -6.41 -6.00
N LEU A 34 6.35 -5.20 -5.75
CA LEU A 34 5.07 -4.94 -5.12
C LEU A 34 3.93 -4.98 -6.16
N TYR A 35 2.76 -5.44 -5.74
CA TYR A 35 1.53 -5.41 -6.53
C TYR A 35 0.53 -4.51 -5.83
N LEU A 36 0.27 -3.37 -6.44
CA LEU A 36 -0.47 -2.28 -5.84
C LEU A 36 -1.75 -2.03 -6.60
N GLY A 37 -2.86 -1.75 -5.91
CA GLY A 37 -4.12 -1.62 -6.62
C GLY A 37 -5.27 -0.98 -5.91
N ARG A 38 -6.12 -0.35 -6.71
CA ARG A 38 -7.42 0.19 -6.29
C ARG A 38 -8.45 -0.87 -6.60
N ILE A 39 -9.03 -1.53 -5.58
CA ILE A 39 -10.08 -2.51 -5.86
C ILE A 39 -11.31 -1.78 -6.42
N HIS A 40 -11.81 -2.22 -7.58
CA HIS A 40 -12.91 -1.59 -8.32
C HIS A 40 -14.16 -1.42 -7.44
N ASP A 41 -14.82 -0.25 -7.55
CA ASP A 41 -16.03 0.13 -6.79
C ASP A 41 -15.93 -0.07 -5.27
N SER A 42 -14.70 -0.10 -4.76
CA SER A 42 -14.45 -0.21 -3.33
C SER A 42 -13.60 0.94 -2.82
N ARG A 43 -13.71 1.17 -1.52
CA ARG A 43 -12.84 2.08 -0.76
C ARG A 43 -11.56 1.38 -0.31
N ILE A 44 -11.17 0.30 -0.97
CA ILE A 44 -10.04 -0.54 -0.58
C ILE A 44 -8.85 -0.27 -1.51
N TYR A 45 -7.66 -0.21 -0.91
CA TYR A 45 -6.38 -0.26 -1.60
C TYR A 45 -5.64 -1.53 -1.19
N ARG A 46 -5.06 -2.25 -2.16
CA ARG A 46 -4.34 -3.50 -1.93
C ARG A 46 -2.84 -3.29 -2.14
N ILE A 47 -2.06 -3.85 -1.23
CA ILE A 47 -0.59 -3.94 -1.30
C ILE A 47 -0.23 -5.41 -1.18
N GLY A 48 0.23 -6.03 -2.26
CA GLY A 48 0.63 -7.44 -2.30
C GLY A 48 2.09 -7.62 -2.69
N CYS A 49 2.62 -8.79 -2.38
CA CYS A 49 3.96 -9.24 -2.77
C CYS A 49 3.90 -10.21 -3.96
N ASN A 50 2.70 -10.69 -4.28
CA ASN A 50 2.39 -11.65 -5.33
C ASN A 50 1.01 -11.28 -5.90
N PRO A 51 0.79 -11.33 -7.23
CA PRO A 51 -0.50 -11.01 -7.83
C PRO A 51 -1.63 -11.95 -7.37
N ASN A 52 -1.28 -13.18 -6.97
CA ASN A 52 -2.20 -14.25 -6.58
C ASN A 52 -2.49 -14.31 -5.06
N ASP A 53 -1.76 -13.56 -4.23
CA ASP A 53 -1.96 -13.53 -2.78
C ASP A 53 -2.85 -12.37 -2.35
N GLU A 54 -3.78 -12.58 -1.42
CA GLU A 54 -4.73 -11.56 -0.95
C GLU A 54 -4.08 -10.22 -0.56
N GLY A 55 -2.82 -10.25 -0.07
CA GLY A 55 -2.04 -9.08 0.31
C GLY A 55 -2.67 -8.29 1.46
N PHE A 56 -2.11 -7.12 1.74
CA PHE A 56 -2.66 -6.18 2.71
C PHE A 56 -3.78 -5.38 2.07
N LYS A 57 -4.98 -5.46 2.63
CA LYS A 57 -6.17 -4.69 2.20
C LYS A 57 -6.39 -3.52 3.16
N LEU A 58 -6.20 -2.31 2.68
CA LEU A 58 -6.42 -1.06 3.42
C LEU A 58 -7.81 -0.52 3.09
N ASN A 59 -8.70 -0.48 4.07
CA ASN A 59 -10.07 0.01 3.91
C ASN A 59 -10.17 1.48 4.38
N PHE A 60 -10.61 2.38 3.50
CA PHE A 60 -10.71 3.81 3.78
C PHE A 60 -12.15 4.25 4.05
N ILE A 61 -12.34 5.43 4.66
CA ILE A 61 -13.68 6.01 4.90
C ILE A 61 -14.41 6.25 3.57
N ASN A 62 -13.72 6.72 2.55
CA ASN A 62 -14.30 7.04 1.24
C ASN A 62 -13.29 6.82 0.10
N PHE A 63 -13.77 6.94 -1.14
CA PHE A 63 -12.95 6.78 -2.34
C PHE A 63 -11.85 7.83 -2.47
N GLU A 64 -12.11 9.05 -2.00
CA GLU A 64 -11.18 10.16 -2.08
C GLU A 64 -9.93 9.90 -1.23
N MET A 65 -10.10 9.52 0.04
CA MET A 65 -8.98 9.18 0.94
C MET A 65 -8.19 7.98 0.43
N ARG A 66 -8.88 6.97 -0.13
CA ARG A 66 -8.23 5.82 -0.80
C ARG A 66 -7.36 6.29 -1.96
N ASN A 67 -7.86 7.20 -2.79
CA ASN A 67 -7.12 7.72 -3.95
C ASN A 67 -5.92 8.57 -3.52
N GLN A 68 -6.11 9.47 -2.53
CA GLN A 68 -5.01 10.27 -1.96
C GLN A 68 -3.89 9.39 -1.40
N PHE A 69 -4.26 8.34 -0.65
CA PHE A 69 -3.28 7.36 -0.16
C PHE A 69 -2.58 6.64 -1.31
N ALA A 70 -3.34 6.14 -2.30
CA ALA A 70 -2.78 5.42 -3.44
C ALA A 70 -1.76 6.27 -4.21
N ASP A 71 -2.09 7.53 -4.49
CA ASP A 71 -1.22 8.46 -5.21
C ASP A 71 0.06 8.74 -4.40
N GLY A 72 -0.08 9.00 -3.09
CA GLY A 72 1.05 9.25 -2.20
C GLY A 72 1.95 8.03 -1.99
N PHE A 73 1.36 6.83 -1.86
CA PHE A 73 2.12 5.60 -1.68
C PHE A 73 2.84 5.18 -2.96
N GLU A 74 2.19 5.29 -4.13
CA GLU A 74 2.85 5.03 -5.41
C GLU A 74 3.98 6.02 -5.71
N ALA A 75 3.84 7.28 -5.28
CA ALA A 75 4.92 8.26 -5.34
C ALA A 75 6.07 7.87 -4.39
N TYR A 76 5.76 7.46 -3.16
CA TYR A 76 6.76 6.95 -2.21
C TYR A 76 7.53 5.76 -2.81
N CYS A 77 6.86 4.78 -3.41
CA CYS A 77 7.51 3.65 -4.05
C CYS A 77 8.50 4.09 -5.13
N ARG A 78 8.16 5.09 -5.96
CA ARG A 78 9.11 5.67 -6.94
C ARG A 78 10.31 6.31 -6.25
N THR A 79 10.09 7.10 -5.21
CA THR A 79 11.19 7.77 -4.49
C THR A 79 12.10 6.83 -3.73
N ALA A 80 11.58 5.67 -3.31
CA ALA A 80 12.31 4.65 -2.58
C ALA A 80 12.94 3.57 -3.49
N ASP A 81 12.88 3.76 -4.82
CA ASP A 81 13.33 2.80 -5.84
C ASP A 81 12.70 1.39 -5.67
N LEU A 82 11.44 1.36 -5.20
CA LEU A 82 10.68 0.14 -5.05
C LEU A 82 10.02 -0.21 -6.38
N LYS A 83 10.29 -1.41 -6.90
CA LYS A 83 9.60 -1.94 -8.07
C LYS A 83 8.15 -2.25 -7.70
N TYR A 84 7.20 -1.75 -8.48
CA TYR A 84 5.80 -2.10 -8.33
C TYR A 84 5.05 -2.19 -9.65
N TYR A 85 4.00 -3.01 -9.66
CA TYR A 85 2.99 -3.06 -10.71
C TYR A 85 1.66 -2.53 -10.17
N ARG A 86 0.97 -1.73 -11.00
CA ARG A 86 -0.44 -1.43 -10.77
C ARG A 86 -1.25 -2.61 -11.29
N TYR A 87 -1.97 -3.26 -10.40
CA TYR A 87 -2.82 -4.41 -10.65
C TYR A 87 -4.16 -4.10 -9.96
N PHE A 88 -5.30 -4.54 -10.50
CA PHE A 88 -6.68 -4.22 -10.05
C PHE A 88 -7.26 -2.89 -10.53
#